data_AF-A0A2E7VH29-F1
#
_entry.id   AF-A0A2E7VH29-F1
#
_cell.length_a   1.000
_cell.length_b   1.000
_cell.length_c   1.000
_cell.angle_alpha   90.00
_cell.angle_beta   90.00
_cell.angle_gamma   90.00
#
_symmetry.space_group_name_H-M   'P 1'
#
loop_
_entity.id
_entity.type
_entity.pdbx_description
1 polymer ?
#
loop_
_entity_poly.entity_id
_entity_poly.type
_entity_poly.pdbx_seq_one_letter_code
_entity_poly.pdbx_strand_id
1 'polypeptide(L)'
;LQMNLIIHFGLETSAEEGQRIFEVAIQFSQKYPCRIIILCPEEPTGEEIALDAKLYSQCFLGGDRDQCCCEALILGYGTNEGAFLEDQLSVWVASDLPIYHWLHRASADDIEQHYHNILGKSRRVVFDSAVDGDSYGNLTRSRPEILSDLANARIARLRQSLGQFLAAVPPRSLAENLREVTVSAQSQSKAEAQRFLIWQEANLKRCAIASEADLTATAFQLKDLAENTVSFLESNWTYEDDKQLSWKLTEGSNVAWVEAMFGERIMRHPVRADHLQPAKALAEALFF
;
A
#
# COMPACT_ATOMS: atom_id res chain seq x y z
N LEU A 1 -14.72 -4.81 14.57
CA LEU A 1 -13.58 -4.13 15.22
C LEU A 1 -13.81 -2.64 15.04
N GLN A 2 -13.82 -1.86 16.13
CA GLN A 2 -13.83 -0.40 16.08
C GLN A 2 -12.39 0.11 16.24
N MET A 3 -12.07 1.29 15.69
CA MET A 3 -10.71 1.84 15.75
C MET A 3 -10.69 3.38 15.64
N ASN A 4 -9.56 3.98 16.01
CA ASN A 4 -9.22 5.34 15.62
C ASN A 4 -8.42 5.28 14.31
N LEU A 5 -8.87 5.98 13.27
CA LEU A 5 -8.13 6.16 12.02
C LEU A 5 -7.64 7.59 11.94
N ILE A 6 -6.34 7.80 12.18
CA ILE A 6 -5.69 9.09 12.04
C ILE A 6 -5.15 9.20 10.61
N ILE A 7 -5.51 10.26 9.90
CA ILE A 7 -4.99 10.60 8.58
C ILE A 7 -4.14 11.85 8.76
N HIS A 8 -2.87 11.76 8.39
CA HIS A 8 -1.92 12.85 8.53
C HIS A 8 -1.46 13.31 7.17
N PHE A 9 -1.95 14.49 6.77
CA PHE A 9 -1.52 15.14 5.55
C PHE A 9 -0.19 15.87 5.74
N GLY A 10 0.60 15.95 4.67
CA GLY A 10 1.69 16.93 4.58
C GLY A 10 1.26 18.22 3.88
N LEU A 11 2.12 19.23 3.97
CA LEU A 11 1.90 20.57 3.40
C LEU A 11 1.66 20.56 1.88
N GLU A 12 2.21 19.57 1.17
CA GLU A 12 2.05 19.43 -0.28
C GLU A 12 0.70 18.83 -0.70
N THR A 13 -0.17 18.47 0.25
CA THR A 13 -1.48 17.89 -0.06
C THR A 13 -2.43 18.97 -0.55
N SER A 14 -2.89 18.86 -1.80
CA SER A 14 -3.91 19.79 -2.33
C SER A 14 -5.28 19.53 -1.71
N ALA A 15 -6.18 20.51 -1.78
CA ALA A 15 -7.55 20.36 -1.28
C ALA A 15 -8.31 19.22 -1.99
N GLU A 16 -8.13 19.08 -3.31
CA GLU A 16 -8.74 18.01 -4.12
C GLU A 16 -8.20 16.64 -3.73
N GLU A 17 -6.90 16.54 -3.45
CA GLU A 17 -6.29 15.31 -2.98
C GLU A 17 -6.76 14.94 -1.56
N GLY A 18 -6.76 15.90 -0.63
CA GLY A 18 -7.30 15.72 0.71
C GLY A 18 -8.76 15.27 0.70
N GLN A 19 -9.58 15.84 -0.19
CA GLN A 19 -10.97 15.42 -0.39
C GLN A 19 -11.05 13.96 -0.87
N ARG A 20 -10.25 13.55 -1.87
CA ARG A 20 -10.24 12.16 -2.35
C ARG A 20 -9.87 11.18 -1.24
N ILE A 21 -8.86 11.50 -0.44
CA ILE A 21 -8.43 10.67 0.69
C ILE A 21 -9.52 10.59 1.76
N PHE A 22 -10.17 11.70 2.07
CA PHE A 22 -11.30 11.74 3.00
C PHE A 22 -12.45 10.86 2.52
N GLU A 23 -12.83 10.94 1.25
CA GLU A 23 -13.88 10.10 0.66
C GLU A 23 -13.54 8.60 0.75
N VAL A 24 -12.27 8.23 0.57
CA VAL A 24 -11.80 6.84 0.78
C VAL A 24 -11.99 6.42 2.24
N ALA A 25 -11.65 7.29 3.20
CA ALA A 25 -11.81 7.01 4.62
C ALA A 25 -13.29 6.86 5.02
N ILE A 26 -14.18 7.67 4.45
CA ILE A 26 -15.63 7.55 4.62
C ILE A 26 -16.15 6.22 4.05
N GLN A 27 -15.74 5.83 2.84
CA GLN A 27 -16.12 4.54 2.26
C GLN A 27 -15.59 3.36 3.09
N PHE A 28 -14.38 3.50 3.64
CA PHE A 28 -13.80 2.51 4.54
C PHE A 28 -14.61 2.39 5.85
N SER A 29 -15.00 3.51 6.46
CA SER A 29 -15.71 3.53 7.75
C SER A 29 -17.11 2.91 7.68
N GLN A 30 -17.77 2.97 6.52
CA GLN A 30 -19.05 2.28 6.26
C GLN A 30 -18.95 0.76 6.49
N LYS A 31 -17.78 0.17 6.24
CA LYS A 31 -17.55 -1.28 6.44
C LYS A 31 -16.85 -1.57 7.77
N TYR A 32 -15.95 -0.70 8.21
CA TYR A 32 -15.14 -0.84 9.41
C TYR A 32 -15.33 0.40 10.29
N PRO A 33 -16.32 0.41 11.19
CA PRO A 33 -16.64 1.60 11.99
C PRO A 33 -15.40 2.16 12.68
N CYS A 34 -15.12 3.44 12.46
CA CYS A 34 -13.97 4.12 13.02
C CYS A 34 -14.31 5.57 13.35
N ARG A 35 -13.60 6.11 14.34
CA ARG A 35 -13.48 7.56 14.51
C ARG A 35 -12.34 8.02 13.59
N ILE A 36 -12.66 8.86 12.62
CA ILE A 36 -11.67 9.43 11.71
C ILE A 36 -11.14 10.71 12.35
N ILE A 37 -9.82 10.87 12.38
CA ILE A 37 -9.17 12.10 12.80
C ILE A 37 -8.25 12.53 11.66
N ILE A 38 -8.36 13.77 11.20
CA ILE A 38 -7.60 14.29 10.06
C ILE A 38 -6.76 15.45 10.55
N LEU A 39 -5.47 15.40 10.23
CA LEU A 39 -4.48 16.39 10.59
C LEU A 39 -4.04 17.12 9.32
N CYS A 40 -4.36 18.40 9.24
CA CYS A 40 -4.10 19.28 8.11
C CYS A 40 -3.06 20.33 8.53
N PRO A 41 -1.78 20.16 8.17
CA PRO A 41 -0.76 21.16 8.48
C PRO A 41 -0.91 22.37 7.54
N GLU A 42 -0.56 23.54 8.05
CA GLU A 42 -0.48 24.80 7.31
C GLU A 42 0.87 25.49 7.56
N GLU A 43 1.35 26.26 6.56
CA GLU A 43 2.57 27.06 6.71
C GLU A 43 2.35 28.20 7.71
N PRO A 44 3.32 28.49 8.61
CA PRO A 44 3.25 29.62 9.53
C PRO A 44 3.15 30.96 8.79
N THR A 45 2.02 31.66 8.92
CA THR A 45 1.79 32.97 8.26
C THR A 45 2.30 34.15 9.08
N GLY A 46 2.85 33.92 10.28
CA GLY A 46 3.40 34.95 11.17
C GLY A 46 2.36 35.70 12.00
N GLU A 47 1.07 35.52 11.71
CA GLU A 47 -0.03 35.73 12.65
C GLU A 47 -0.26 34.43 13.46
N GLU A 48 -0.84 34.54 14.65
CA GLU A 48 -1.16 33.38 15.50
C GLU A 48 -2.03 32.40 14.69
N ILE A 49 -1.45 31.29 14.22
CA ILE A 49 -2.24 30.26 13.54
C ILE A 49 -3.09 29.59 14.61
N ALA A 50 -4.37 29.96 14.61
CA ALA A 50 -5.38 29.36 15.45
C ALA A 50 -5.54 27.88 15.06
N LEU A 51 -5.45 26.99 16.05
CA LEU A 51 -5.90 25.62 15.89
C LEU A 51 -7.38 25.65 15.51
N ASP A 52 -7.70 25.28 14.28
CA ASP A 52 -9.05 25.28 13.77
C ASP A 52 -9.58 23.84 13.66
N ALA A 53 -10.77 23.61 14.20
CA ALA A 53 -11.38 22.28 14.22
C ALA A 53 -12.71 22.27 13.46
N LYS A 54 -12.93 21.20 12.70
CA LYS A 54 -14.21 20.92 12.05
C LYS A 54 -14.67 19.51 12.37
N LEU A 55 -15.91 19.39 12.83
CA LEU A 55 -16.59 18.11 13.02
C LEU A 55 -17.44 17.81 11.78
N TYR A 56 -17.27 16.61 11.24
CA TYR A 56 -18.15 16.02 10.24
C TYR A 56 -18.81 14.78 10.83
N SER A 57 -20.13 14.67 10.67
CA SER A 57 -20.88 13.50 11.11
C SER A 57 -21.92 13.13 10.07
N GLN A 58 -21.94 11.86 9.68
CA GLN A 58 -22.92 11.34 8.73
C GLN A 58 -23.28 9.91 9.12
N CYS A 59 -24.58 9.60 9.09
CA CYS A 59 -25.06 8.22 9.28
C CYS A 59 -25.49 7.63 7.94
N PHE A 60 -24.96 6.45 7.63
CA PHE A 60 -25.29 5.68 6.45
C PHE A 60 -26.39 4.69 6.78
N LEU A 61 -27.51 4.82 6.06
CA LEU A 61 -28.65 3.91 6.13
C LEU A 61 -28.53 2.93 4.96
N GLY A 62 -27.89 1.77 5.19
CA GLY A 62 -27.78 0.68 4.22
C GLY A 62 -28.61 -0.53 4.65
N GLY A 63 -28.96 -1.42 3.70
CA GLY A 63 -29.89 -2.54 3.93
C GLY A 63 -29.36 -3.65 4.86
N ASP A 64 -28.34 -4.41 4.43
CA ASP A 64 -27.89 -5.66 5.08
C ASP A 64 -27.07 -5.48 6.38
N ARG A 65 -26.84 -4.24 6.83
CA ARG A 65 -26.16 -3.93 8.09
C ARG A 65 -26.88 -2.82 8.84
N ASP A 66 -26.78 -2.85 10.16
CA ASP A 66 -27.21 -1.77 11.05
C ASP A 66 -26.64 -0.42 10.62
N GLN A 67 -27.40 0.63 10.93
CA GLN A 67 -27.05 2.03 10.69
C GLN A 67 -25.62 2.31 11.16
N CYS A 68 -24.74 2.77 10.27
CA CYS A 68 -23.35 3.09 10.61
C CYS A 68 -23.18 4.61 10.61
N CYS A 69 -22.91 5.19 11.77
CA CYS A 69 -22.54 6.60 11.87
C CYS A 69 -21.02 6.74 11.80
N CYS A 70 -20.57 7.61 10.91
CA CYS A 70 -19.18 8.01 10.78
C CYS A 70 -19.02 9.39 11.42
N GLU A 71 -18.02 9.51 12.28
CA GLU A 71 -17.56 10.77 12.86
C GLU A 71 -16.15 11.04 12.36
N ALA A 72 -15.92 12.23 11.82
CA ALA A 72 -14.61 12.70 11.40
C ALA A 72 -14.30 14.05 12.07
N LEU A 73 -13.20 14.09 12.80
CA LEU A 73 -12.66 15.29 13.44
C LEU A 73 -11.49 15.79 12.60
N ILE A 74 -11.54 17.01 12.12
CA ILE A 74 -10.53 17.60 11.23
C ILE A 74 -9.87 18.74 11.99
N LEU A 75 -8.54 18.71 12.09
CA LEU A 75 -7.73 19.74 12.74
C LEU A 75 -6.82 20.41 11.72
N GLY A 76 -7.03 21.70 11.50
CA GLY A 76 -6.05 22.60 10.89
C GLY A 76 -5.07 23.07 11.95
N TYR A 77 -3.77 23.02 11.65
CA TYR A 77 -2.74 23.49 12.57
C TYR A 77 -1.51 24.04 11.85
N GLY A 78 -0.91 25.09 12.41
CA GLY A 78 0.39 25.59 11.95
C GLY A 78 1.51 24.63 12.33
N THR A 79 2.48 24.40 11.44
CA THR A 79 3.58 23.45 11.73
C THR A 79 4.44 23.85 12.94
N ASN A 80 4.46 25.14 13.30
CA ASN A 80 5.08 25.65 14.53
C ASN A 80 4.41 25.15 15.82
N GLU A 81 3.12 24.77 15.75
CA GLU A 81 2.34 24.22 16.86
C GLU A 81 2.38 22.68 16.89
N GLY A 82 3.11 22.04 15.98
CA GLY A 82 3.16 20.57 15.83
C GLY A 82 3.55 19.84 17.12
N ALA A 83 4.32 20.48 18.01
CA ALA A 83 4.69 19.92 19.31
C ALA A 83 3.50 19.69 20.26
N PHE A 84 2.40 20.43 20.10
CA PHE A 84 1.19 20.31 20.94
C PHE A 84 0.14 19.36 20.35
N LEU A 85 0.40 18.82 19.16
CA LEU A 85 -0.55 17.98 18.45
C LEU A 85 -0.89 16.69 19.22
N GLU A 86 0.09 16.12 19.92
CA GLU A 86 -0.11 14.92 20.75
C GLU A 86 -1.16 15.17 21.85
N ASP A 87 -1.11 16.35 22.50
CA ASP A 87 -2.05 16.72 23.55
C ASP A 87 -3.47 16.86 22.98
N GLN A 88 -3.62 17.50 21.82
CA GLN A 88 -4.93 17.63 21.15
C GLN A 88 -5.49 16.26 20.73
N LEU A 89 -4.66 15.42 20.11
CA LEU A 89 -5.06 14.07 19.70
C LEU A 89 -5.46 13.20 20.89
N SER A 90 -4.82 13.35 22.03
CA SER A 90 -5.14 12.56 23.23
C SER A 90 -6.59 12.75 23.71
N VAL A 91 -7.18 13.91 23.43
CA VAL A 91 -8.57 14.24 23.78
C VAL A 91 -9.55 13.67 22.74
N TRP A 92 -9.15 13.60 21.47
CA TRP A 92 -10.03 13.19 20.37
C TRP A 92 -10.06 11.69 20.13
N VAL A 93 -8.93 11.02 20.39
CA VAL A 93 -8.79 9.57 20.30
C VAL A 93 -9.70 8.91 21.35
N ALA A 94 -10.53 7.96 20.91
CA ALA A 94 -11.22 7.07 21.83
C ALA A 94 -10.19 6.13 22.49
N SER A 95 -9.95 6.32 23.78
CA SER A 95 -8.81 5.74 24.51
C SER A 95 -8.83 4.21 24.63
N ASP A 96 -9.99 3.59 24.46
CA ASP A 96 -10.20 2.14 24.47
C ASP A 96 -10.03 1.50 23.07
N LEU A 97 -9.94 2.30 22.02
CA LEU A 97 -9.85 1.83 20.64
C LEU A 97 -8.41 1.86 20.11
N PRO A 98 -8.00 0.85 19.31
CA PRO A 98 -6.67 0.82 18.70
C PRO A 98 -6.49 1.99 17.73
N ILE A 99 -5.27 2.55 17.71
CA ILE A 99 -4.89 3.63 16.79
C ILE A 99 -4.29 3.04 15.53
N TYR A 100 -4.78 3.48 14.39
CA TYR A 100 -4.21 3.25 13.07
C TYR A 100 -3.89 4.60 12.45
N HIS A 101 -2.72 4.70 11.84
CA HIS A 101 -2.23 5.95 11.29
C HIS A 101 -2.04 5.80 9.78
N TRP A 102 -2.50 6.76 9.00
CA TRP A 102 -2.33 6.82 7.55
C TRP A 102 -1.62 8.13 7.20
N LEU A 103 -0.38 8.03 6.74
CA LEU A 103 0.44 9.13 6.25
C LEU A 103 0.13 9.38 4.77
N HIS A 104 0.05 10.66 4.40
CA HIS A 104 -0.11 11.07 3.02
C HIS A 104 0.63 12.38 2.76
N ARG A 105 1.71 12.32 1.95
CA ARG A 105 2.64 13.43 1.66
C ARG A 105 3.29 14.05 2.89
N ALA A 106 3.20 13.40 4.05
CA ALA A 106 3.77 13.91 5.28
C ALA A 106 5.31 13.83 5.23
N SER A 107 6.00 14.88 5.65
CA SER A 107 7.46 14.89 5.68
C SER A 107 7.99 13.84 6.65
N ALA A 108 8.88 12.95 6.18
CA ALA A 108 9.51 11.96 7.05
C ALA A 108 10.32 12.63 8.16
N ASP A 109 11.01 13.73 7.84
CA ASP A 109 11.81 14.49 8.80
C ASP A 109 10.93 15.12 9.89
N ASP A 110 9.78 15.71 9.51
CA ASP A 110 8.85 16.31 10.47
C ASP A 110 8.24 15.25 11.38
N ILE A 111 7.96 14.07 10.82
CA ILE A 111 7.49 12.91 11.56
C ILE A 111 8.50 12.44 12.61
N GLU A 112 9.77 12.28 12.22
CA GLU A 112 10.81 11.87 13.16
C GLU A 112 10.99 12.91 14.28
N GLN A 113 10.91 14.20 13.96
CA GLN A 113 11.15 15.28 14.91
C GLN A 113 9.97 15.52 15.87
N HIS A 114 8.74 15.48 15.37
CA HIS A 114 7.56 15.97 16.11
C HIS A 114 6.50 14.91 16.39
N TYR A 115 6.42 13.85 15.59
CA TYR A 115 5.25 12.94 15.60
C TYR A 115 5.59 11.49 15.96
N HIS A 116 6.85 11.19 16.28
CA HIS A 116 7.33 9.85 16.62
C HIS A 116 6.53 9.19 17.76
N ASN A 117 6.15 9.95 18.79
CA ASN A 117 5.37 9.42 19.92
C ASN A 117 3.98 8.95 19.50
N ILE A 118 3.30 9.68 18.62
CA ILE A 118 1.96 9.35 18.12
C ILE A 118 2.03 8.07 17.28
N LEU A 119 3.04 7.96 16.41
CA LEU A 119 3.28 6.74 15.62
C LEU A 119 3.66 5.54 16.50
N GLY A 120 4.44 5.74 17.56
CA GLY A 120 4.83 4.68 18.49
C GLY A 120 3.63 3.99 19.18
N LYS A 121 2.53 4.71 19.37
CA LYS A 121 1.26 4.18 19.93
C LYS A 121 0.37 3.49 18.89
N SER A 122 0.71 3.60 17.62
CA SER A 122 -0.11 3.08 16.52
C SER A 122 0.10 1.56 16.37
N ARG A 123 -1.01 0.85 16.09
CA ARG A 123 -0.99 -0.59 15.79
C ARG A 123 -0.45 -0.86 14.39
N ARG A 124 -0.78 0.05 13.45
CA ARG A 124 -0.26 0.06 12.09
C ARG A 124 -0.11 1.51 11.63
N VAL A 125 0.94 1.75 10.85
CA VAL A 125 1.21 2.99 10.14
C VAL A 125 1.20 2.66 8.65
N VAL A 126 0.29 3.27 7.91
CA VAL A 126 0.08 3.06 6.48
C VAL A 126 0.61 4.26 5.72
N PHE A 127 1.26 4.02 4.60
CA PHE A 127 1.71 5.04 3.65
C PHE A 127 1.50 4.53 2.22
N ASP A 128 1.76 5.38 1.22
CA ASP A 128 1.66 4.98 -0.18
C ASP A 128 2.97 5.28 -0.92
N SER A 129 3.75 4.25 -1.26
CA SER A 129 4.98 4.48 -2.03
C SER A 129 4.76 5.02 -3.45
N ALA A 130 3.53 4.94 -3.98
CA ALA A 130 3.19 5.62 -5.23
C ALA A 130 3.11 7.14 -5.09
N VAL A 131 2.92 7.65 -3.87
CA VAL A 131 2.83 9.09 -3.55
C VAL A 131 4.10 9.58 -2.85
N ASP A 132 4.51 8.86 -1.82
CA ASP A 132 5.54 9.28 -0.85
C ASP A 132 6.94 8.71 -1.16
N GLY A 133 7.03 7.82 -2.17
CA GLY A 133 8.24 7.06 -2.47
C GLY A 133 8.62 6.10 -1.33
N ASP A 134 9.93 5.87 -1.16
CA ASP A 134 10.47 5.01 -0.09
C ASP A 134 10.92 5.81 1.16
N SER A 135 10.43 7.05 1.31
CA SER A 135 10.88 8.01 2.32
C SER A 135 10.68 7.54 3.77
N TYR A 136 9.73 6.62 3.99
CA TYR A 136 9.34 6.20 5.34
C TYR A 136 10.04 4.93 5.86
N GLY A 137 10.92 4.32 5.07
CA GLY A 137 11.59 3.07 5.47
C GLY A 137 12.39 3.16 6.78
N ASN A 138 12.76 4.38 7.21
CA ASN A 138 13.48 4.63 8.45
C ASN A 138 12.61 5.06 9.64
N LEU A 139 11.36 5.48 9.42
CA LEU A 139 10.52 6.09 10.47
C LEU A 139 10.30 5.18 11.68
N THR A 140 10.24 3.87 11.46
CA THR A 140 9.98 2.90 12.51
C THR A 140 11.12 1.89 12.60
N ARG A 141 12.38 2.33 12.56
CA ARG A 141 13.55 1.43 12.72
C ARG A 141 13.44 0.47 13.91
N SER A 142 12.80 0.89 15.00
CA SER A 142 12.55 0.06 16.18
C SER A 142 11.40 -0.94 16.03
N ARG A 143 10.46 -0.68 15.12
CA ARG A 143 9.24 -1.45 14.87
C ARG A 143 8.85 -1.49 13.39
N PRO A 144 9.71 -1.99 12.48
CA PRO A 144 9.45 -1.96 11.04
C PRO A 144 8.20 -2.75 10.65
N GLU A 145 7.77 -3.70 11.49
CA GLU A 145 6.58 -4.51 11.28
C GLU A 145 5.26 -3.72 11.31
N ILE A 146 5.22 -2.52 11.89
CA ILE A 146 3.99 -1.71 11.93
C ILE A 146 3.79 -0.90 10.66
N LEU A 147 4.81 -0.76 9.81
CA LEU A 147 4.69 -0.07 8.53
C LEU A 147 4.00 -0.97 7.50
N SER A 148 3.11 -0.39 6.73
CA SER A 148 2.40 -1.06 5.66
C SER A 148 2.21 -0.11 4.47
N ASP A 149 2.37 -0.65 3.26
CA ASP A 149 2.34 0.14 2.04
C ASP A 149 1.07 -0.16 1.22
N LEU A 150 0.33 0.90 0.88
CA LEU A 150 -0.85 0.85 0.04
C LEU A 150 -0.57 0.31 -1.37
N ALA A 151 0.60 0.60 -1.96
CA ALA A 151 0.96 0.04 -3.26
C ALA A 151 1.07 -1.49 -3.19
N ASN A 152 1.64 -2.03 -2.10
CA ASN A 152 1.70 -3.48 -1.87
C ASN A 152 0.31 -4.09 -1.55
N ALA A 153 -0.55 -3.32 -0.89
CA ALA A 153 -1.92 -3.74 -0.58
C ALA A 153 -2.80 -3.78 -1.84
N ARG A 154 -2.67 -2.79 -2.76
CA ARG A 154 -3.42 -2.75 -4.03
C ARG A 154 -3.23 -4.01 -4.88
N ILE A 155 -2.03 -4.58 -4.87
CA ILE A 155 -1.67 -5.80 -5.63
C ILE A 155 -1.90 -7.11 -4.87
N ALA A 156 -2.48 -7.09 -3.67
CA ALA A 156 -2.62 -8.30 -2.85
C ALA A 156 -3.33 -9.46 -3.57
N ARG A 157 -4.37 -9.14 -4.35
CA ARG A 157 -5.13 -10.13 -5.12
C ARG A 157 -4.31 -10.76 -6.24
N LEU A 158 -3.51 -9.97 -6.94
CA LEU A 158 -2.60 -10.46 -7.98
C LEU A 158 -1.54 -11.38 -7.35
N ARG A 159 -0.92 -10.96 -6.24
CA ARG A 159 0.04 -11.79 -5.48
C ARG A 159 -0.58 -13.12 -5.05
N GLN A 160 -1.80 -13.09 -4.51
CA GLN A 160 -2.50 -14.30 -4.09
C GLN A 160 -2.79 -15.24 -5.27
N SER A 161 -3.33 -14.72 -6.37
CA SER A 161 -3.73 -15.53 -7.52
C SER A 161 -2.51 -16.11 -8.25
N LEU A 162 -1.45 -15.32 -8.45
CA LEU A 162 -0.21 -15.81 -9.03
C LEU A 162 0.48 -16.80 -8.08
N GLY A 163 0.50 -16.53 -6.78
CA GLY A 163 1.06 -17.46 -5.78
C GLY A 163 0.36 -18.82 -5.80
N GLN A 164 -0.97 -18.85 -5.94
CA GLN A 164 -1.73 -20.10 -6.10
C GLN A 164 -1.37 -20.85 -7.39
N PHE A 165 -1.19 -20.14 -8.50
CA PHE A 165 -0.73 -20.74 -9.75
C PHE A 165 0.68 -21.35 -9.60
N LEU A 166 1.61 -20.58 -9.04
CA LEU A 166 3.00 -21.00 -8.86
C LEU A 166 3.15 -22.15 -7.86
N ALA A 167 2.24 -22.26 -6.86
CA ALA A 167 2.24 -23.36 -5.91
C ALA A 167 2.01 -24.75 -6.55
N ALA A 168 1.48 -24.79 -7.77
CA ALA A 168 1.36 -26.04 -8.54
C ALA A 168 2.66 -26.47 -9.25
N VAL A 169 3.70 -25.63 -9.21
CA VAL A 169 5.01 -25.87 -9.84
C VAL A 169 6.05 -26.22 -8.77
N PRO A 170 6.88 -27.25 -8.97
CA PRO A 170 7.93 -27.60 -8.00
C PRO A 170 8.90 -26.42 -7.77
N PRO A 171 9.32 -26.14 -6.51
CA PRO A 171 10.23 -25.03 -6.19
C PRO A 171 11.52 -25.04 -7.01
N ARG A 172 12.09 -26.22 -7.25
CA ARG A 172 13.29 -26.40 -8.08
C ARG A 172 13.06 -25.92 -9.51
N SER A 173 11.91 -26.23 -10.12
CA SER A 173 11.59 -25.81 -11.49
C SER A 173 11.49 -24.30 -11.63
N LEU A 174 11.06 -23.61 -10.57
CA LEU A 174 10.95 -22.15 -10.51
C LEU A 174 12.32 -21.46 -10.37
N ALA A 175 13.25 -22.04 -9.60
CA ALA A 175 14.52 -21.41 -9.25
C ALA A 175 15.72 -21.85 -10.12
N GLU A 176 15.80 -23.13 -10.49
CA GLU A 176 16.93 -23.68 -11.25
C GLU A 176 17.07 -23.00 -12.61
N ASN A 177 18.29 -22.60 -12.97
CA ASN A 177 18.64 -21.90 -14.23
C ASN A 177 17.91 -20.56 -14.44
N LEU A 178 17.32 -19.95 -13.40
CA LEU A 178 16.65 -18.66 -13.55
C LEU A 178 17.67 -17.54 -13.76
N ARG A 179 17.59 -16.85 -14.90
CA ARG A 179 18.54 -15.81 -15.28
C ARG A 179 18.06 -14.41 -14.92
N GLU A 180 16.82 -14.09 -15.26
CA GLU A 180 16.28 -12.73 -15.04
C GLU A 180 14.78 -12.79 -14.78
N VAL A 181 14.33 -11.99 -13.80
CA VAL A 181 12.93 -11.64 -13.58
C VAL A 181 12.79 -10.14 -13.82
N THR A 182 12.03 -9.80 -14.85
CA THR A 182 11.63 -8.42 -15.14
C THR A 182 10.19 -8.19 -14.71
N VAL A 183 9.91 -7.06 -14.07
CA VAL A 183 8.56 -6.48 -14.00
C VAL A 183 8.58 -5.17 -14.78
N SER A 184 7.64 -5.00 -15.70
CA SER A 184 7.52 -3.78 -16.50
C SER A 184 6.21 -3.09 -16.17
N ALA A 185 6.23 -1.77 -15.98
CA ALA A 185 5.03 -1.00 -15.68
C ALA A 185 5.00 0.37 -16.35
N GLN A 186 3.79 0.91 -16.51
CA GLN A 186 3.62 2.33 -16.79
C GLN A 186 3.98 3.17 -15.55
N SER A 187 4.32 4.44 -15.75
CA SER A 187 4.76 5.35 -14.66
C SER A 187 3.78 5.38 -13.47
N GLN A 188 2.48 5.31 -13.74
CA GLN A 188 1.40 5.32 -12.74
C GLN A 188 1.29 4.05 -11.88
N SER A 189 1.96 2.95 -12.26
CA SER A 189 1.94 1.67 -11.53
C SER A 189 3.34 1.21 -11.12
N LYS A 190 4.31 2.13 -11.11
CA LYS A 190 5.71 1.83 -10.86
C LYS A 190 5.93 1.34 -9.41
N ALA A 191 5.22 1.92 -8.45
CA ALA A 191 5.30 1.51 -7.05
C ALA A 191 4.75 0.10 -6.82
N GLU A 192 3.57 -0.21 -7.38
CA GLU A 192 2.97 -1.55 -7.38
C GLU A 192 3.91 -2.57 -8.02
N ALA A 193 4.49 -2.23 -9.16
CA ALA A 193 5.43 -3.06 -9.88
C ALA A 193 6.70 -3.34 -9.07
N GLN A 194 7.24 -2.32 -8.40
CA GLN A 194 8.39 -2.47 -7.50
C GLN A 194 8.06 -3.40 -6.33
N ARG A 195 6.90 -3.21 -5.68
CA ARG A 195 6.45 -4.10 -4.59
C ARG A 195 6.21 -5.52 -5.07
N PHE A 196 5.71 -5.68 -6.30
CA PHE A 196 5.54 -6.99 -6.91
C PHE A 196 6.87 -7.67 -7.20
N LEU A 197 7.86 -6.95 -7.73
CA LEU A 197 9.22 -7.46 -7.98
C LEU A 197 9.87 -7.94 -6.69
N ILE A 198 9.81 -7.13 -5.62
CA ILE A 198 10.32 -7.49 -4.29
C ILE A 198 9.64 -8.76 -3.77
N TRP A 199 8.32 -8.87 -3.94
CA TRP A 199 7.58 -10.08 -3.57
C TRP A 199 8.02 -11.31 -4.37
N GLN A 200 8.21 -11.19 -5.69
CA GLN A 200 8.70 -12.30 -6.52
C GLN A 200 10.09 -12.74 -6.10
N GLU A 201 11.02 -11.78 -5.93
CA GLU A 201 12.39 -12.04 -5.48
C GLU A 201 12.42 -12.77 -4.14
N ALA A 202 11.65 -12.30 -3.15
CA ALA A 202 11.60 -12.93 -1.83
C ALA A 202 11.09 -14.38 -1.89
N ASN A 203 10.07 -14.66 -2.70
CA ASN A 203 9.53 -16.03 -2.83
C ASN A 203 10.45 -16.94 -3.65
N LEU A 204 11.11 -16.43 -4.68
CA LEU A 204 12.09 -17.18 -5.46
C LEU A 204 13.31 -17.54 -4.63
N LYS A 205 13.82 -16.61 -3.80
CA LYS A 205 14.88 -16.92 -2.82
C LYS A 205 14.47 -18.03 -1.86
N ARG A 206 13.22 -18.05 -1.39
CA ARG A 206 12.70 -19.17 -0.56
C ARG A 206 12.65 -20.49 -1.34
N CYS A 207 12.23 -20.45 -2.60
CA CYS A 207 12.23 -21.65 -3.46
C CYS A 207 13.65 -22.18 -3.68
N ALA A 208 14.62 -21.30 -3.91
CA ALA A 208 16.02 -21.65 -4.09
C ALA A 208 16.61 -22.31 -2.85
N ILE A 209 16.38 -21.73 -1.67
CA ILE A 209 16.79 -22.34 -0.38
C ILE A 209 16.17 -23.73 -0.21
N ALA A 210 14.88 -23.88 -0.51
CA ALA A 210 14.17 -25.15 -0.35
C ALA A 210 14.58 -26.23 -1.38
N SER A 211 15.20 -25.85 -2.50
CA SER A 211 15.57 -26.75 -3.59
C SER A 211 17.08 -26.85 -3.81
N GLU A 212 17.89 -26.19 -2.98
CA GLU A 212 19.35 -26.07 -3.12
C GLU A 212 19.77 -25.50 -4.49
N ALA A 213 18.92 -24.67 -5.11
CA ALA A 213 19.24 -23.99 -6.36
C ALA A 213 20.02 -22.68 -6.09
N ASP A 214 20.86 -22.29 -7.04
CA ASP A 214 21.60 -21.03 -6.99
C ASP A 214 20.83 -19.92 -7.72
N LEU A 215 20.62 -18.79 -7.05
CA LEU A 215 20.03 -17.56 -7.59
C LEU A 215 20.97 -16.35 -7.48
N THR A 216 22.24 -16.55 -7.14
CA THR A 216 23.19 -15.44 -6.90
C THR A 216 23.44 -14.60 -8.16
N ALA A 217 23.38 -15.21 -9.34
CA ALA A 217 23.54 -14.54 -10.63
C ALA A 217 22.22 -14.02 -11.23
N THR A 218 21.07 -14.29 -10.61
CA THR A 218 19.76 -13.92 -11.15
C THR A 218 19.51 -12.42 -11.01
N ALA A 219 19.19 -11.75 -12.12
CA ALA A 219 18.85 -10.34 -12.12
C ALA A 219 17.36 -10.10 -11.84
N PHE A 220 17.04 -9.19 -10.92
CA PHE A 220 15.68 -8.71 -10.67
C PHE A 220 15.59 -7.25 -11.11
N GLN A 221 14.77 -6.97 -12.12
CA GLN A 221 14.75 -5.66 -12.76
C GLN A 221 13.34 -5.09 -12.87
N LEU A 222 13.23 -3.81 -12.56
CA LEU A 222 12.06 -3.00 -12.88
C LEU A 222 12.34 -2.26 -14.19
N LYS A 223 11.43 -2.34 -15.17
CA LYS A 223 11.52 -1.64 -16.45
C LYS A 223 10.28 -0.77 -16.67
N ASP A 224 10.44 0.28 -17.44
CA ASP A 224 9.30 1.06 -17.90
C ASP A 224 8.68 0.37 -19.13
N LEU A 225 7.35 0.30 -19.19
CA LEU A 225 6.64 -0.13 -20.39
C LEU A 225 6.73 0.96 -21.46
N ALA A 226 6.77 0.55 -22.73
CA ALA A 226 6.72 1.50 -23.83
C ALA A 226 5.35 2.22 -23.86
N GLU A 227 5.37 3.50 -24.22
CA GLU A 227 4.21 4.41 -24.16
C GLU A 227 2.98 3.92 -24.96
N ASN A 228 3.18 3.07 -25.97
CA ASN A 228 2.12 2.56 -26.84
C ASN A 228 1.66 1.12 -26.49
N THR A 229 1.97 0.64 -25.29
CA THR A 229 1.55 -0.69 -24.85
C THR A 229 0.16 -0.64 -24.22
N VAL A 230 -0.69 -1.61 -24.58
CA VAL A 230 -2.03 -1.77 -23.97
C VAL A 230 -1.93 -2.38 -22.55
N SER A 231 -0.78 -2.94 -22.22
CA SER A 231 -0.47 -3.45 -20.89
C SER A 231 -0.12 -2.31 -19.95
N PHE A 232 -0.58 -2.39 -18.71
CA PHE A 232 -0.14 -1.47 -17.66
C PHE A 232 0.85 -2.11 -16.69
N LEU A 233 0.87 -3.45 -16.62
CA LEU A 233 1.80 -4.21 -15.81
C LEU A 233 2.10 -5.58 -16.46
N GLU A 234 3.37 -5.93 -16.55
CA GLU A 234 3.84 -7.21 -17.12
C GLU A 234 4.97 -7.79 -16.28
N SER A 235 5.14 -9.11 -16.30
CA SER A 235 6.36 -9.74 -15.80
C SER A 235 6.82 -10.85 -16.72
N ASN A 236 8.14 -10.97 -16.85
CA ASN A 236 8.80 -11.98 -17.66
C ASN A 236 9.93 -12.61 -16.86
N TRP A 237 9.93 -13.94 -16.81
CA TRP A 237 10.94 -14.77 -16.17
C TRP A 237 11.66 -15.53 -17.28
N THR A 238 12.96 -15.31 -17.37
CA THR A 238 13.82 -15.94 -18.37
C THR A 238 14.80 -16.88 -17.69
N TYR A 239 14.96 -18.04 -18.29
CA TYR A 239 15.87 -19.07 -17.82
C TYR A 239 17.03 -19.23 -18.81
N GLU A 240 18.11 -19.89 -18.40
CA GLU A 240 19.22 -20.25 -19.30
C GLU A 240 18.83 -21.38 -20.26
N ASP A 241 17.86 -22.20 -19.87
CA ASP A 241 17.22 -23.21 -20.71
C ASP A 241 15.95 -22.67 -21.38
N ASP A 242 15.19 -23.53 -22.04
CA ASP A 242 13.98 -23.14 -22.76
C ASP A 242 12.79 -22.79 -21.84
N LYS A 243 12.95 -22.82 -20.50
CA LYS A 243 11.84 -22.44 -19.62
C LYS A 243 11.53 -20.96 -19.75
N GLN A 244 10.25 -20.64 -19.62
CA GLN A 244 9.78 -19.26 -19.59
C GLN A 244 8.51 -19.16 -18.75
N LEU A 245 8.34 -18.03 -18.08
CA LEU A 245 7.07 -17.66 -17.48
C LEU A 245 6.82 -16.19 -17.75
N SER A 246 5.66 -15.86 -18.26
CA SER A 246 5.25 -14.47 -18.48
C SER A 246 3.80 -14.28 -18.09
N TRP A 247 3.47 -13.05 -17.75
CA TRP A 247 2.08 -12.63 -17.65
C TRP A 247 1.99 -11.15 -17.96
N LYS A 248 0.81 -10.75 -18.41
CA LYS A 248 0.49 -9.36 -18.72
C LYS A 248 -0.91 -9.01 -18.25
N LEU A 249 -1.04 -7.80 -17.75
CA LEU A 249 -2.29 -7.22 -17.32
C LEU A 249 -2.57 -5.99 -18.17
N THR A 250 -3.61 -6.08 -18.98
CA THR A 250 -4.04 -5.04 -19.91
C THR A 250 -4.94 -4.03 -19.22
N GLU A 251 -4.89 -2.78 -19.68
CA GLU A 251 -5.74 -1.71 -19.16
C GLU A 251 -7.22 -2.10 -19.24
N GLY A 252 -7.98 -1.83 -18.16
CA GLY A 252 -9.39 -2.19 -18.04
C GLY A 252 -9.67 -3.68 -17.81
N SER A 253 -8.67 -4.56 -17.82
CA SER A 253 -8.84 -5.98 -17.51
C SER A 253 -8.68 -6.26 -16.01
N ASN A 254 -9.54 -7.15 -15.49
CA ASN A 254 -9.42 -7.70 -14.14
C ASN A 254 -8.69 -9.06 -14.11
N VAL A 255 -8.23 -9.52 -15.27
CA VAL A 255 -7.63 -10.83 -15.49
C VAL A 255 -6.29 -10.66 -16.19
N ALA A 256 -5.24 -11.27 -15.64
CA ALA A 256 -3.96 -11.46 -16.33
C ALA A 256 -3.91 -12.89 -16.88
N TRP A 257 -3.29 -13.06 -18.04
CA TRP A 257 -3.01 -14.38 -18.60
C TRP A 257 -1.59 -14.77 -18.26
N VAL A 258 -1.43 -15.84 -17.49
CA VAL A 258 -0.12 -16.44 -17.22
C VAL A 258 0.17 -17.47 -18.29
N GLU A 259 1.33 -17.34 -18.93
CA GLU A 259 1.86 -18.24 -19.94
C GLU A 259 3.17 -18.79 -19.40
N ALA A 260 3.28 -20.11 -19.28
CA ALA A 260 4.47 -20.74 -18.72
C ALA A 260 4.85 -22.00 -19.50
N MET A 261 6.14 -22.21 -19.66
CA MET A 261 6.74 -23.39 -20.26
C MET A 261 7.77 -23.95 -19.27
N PHE A 262 7.49 -25.15 -18.76
CA PHE A 262 8.40 -25.87 -17.88
C PHE A 262 8.68 -27.24 -18.51
N GLY A 263 9.79 -27.36 -19.25
CA GLY A 263 10.05 -28.52 -20.11
C GLY A 263 9.02 -28.61 -21.24
N GLU A 264 8.45 -29.80 -21.48
CA GLU A 264 7.40 -30.01 -22.50
C GLU A 264 6.01 -29.48 -22.09
N ARG A 265 5.84 -29.06 -20.84
CA ARG A 265 4.55 -28.61 -20.32
C ARG A 265 4.35 -27.13 -20.59
N ILE A 266 3.46 -26.83 -21.55
CA ILE A 266 2.94 -25.49 -21.81
C ILE A 266 1.66 -25.29 -20.99
N MET A 267 1.61 -24.21 -20.21
CA MET A 267 0.47 -23.83 -19.40
C MET A 267 0.01 -22.43 -19.77
N ARG A 268 -1.30 -22.26 -19.92
CA ARG A 268 -1.95 -20.96 -20.05
C ARG A 268 -3.11 -20.89 -19.07
N HIS A 269 -3.06 -19.95 -18.15
CA HIS A 269 -4.03 -19.87 -17.07
C HIS A 269 -4.47 -18.42 -16.80
N PRO A 270 -5.78 -18.13 -16.73
CA PRO A 270 -6.26 -16.82 -16.33
C PRO A 270 -6.14 -16.69 -14.82
N VAL A 271 -5.51 -15.61 -14.34
CA VAL A 271 -5.43 -15.27 -12.92
C VAL A 271 -6.13 -13.94 -12.67
N ARG A 272 -6.77 -13.84 -11.50
CA ARG A 272 -7.42 -12.59 -11.09
C ARG A 272 -6.36 -11.58 -10.67
N ALA A 273 -6.40 -10.41 -11.27
CA ALA A 273 -5.30 -9.45 -11.22
C ALA A 273 -5.76 -8.01 -10.98
N ASP A 274 -7.06 -7.79 -10.75
CA ASP A 274 -7.58 -6.46 -10.46
C ASP A 274 -6.98 -5.87 -9.19
N HIS A 275 -6.61 -4.59 -9.27
CA HIS A 275 -6.20 -3.82 -8.11
C HIS A 275 -7.36 -3.69 -7.11
N LEU A 276 -7.04 -3.79 -5.82
CA LEU A 276 -8.03 -3.48 -4.80
C LEU A 276 -8.44 -2.01 -4.90
N GLN A 277 -9.76 -1.79 -4.89
CA GLN A 277 -10.34 -0.45 -4.78
C GLN A 277 -9.82 0.25 -3.52
N PRO A 278 -9.68 1.59 -3.51
CA PRO A 278 -8.96 2.32 -2.45
C PRO A 278 -9.34 1.93 -1.01
N ALA A 279 -10.63 1.91 -0.67
CA ALA A 279 -11.08 1.53 0.68
C ALA A 279 -10.76 0.06 1.04
N LYS A 280 -10.72 -0.84 0.05
CA LYS A 280 -10.31 -2.24 0.26
C LYS A 280 -8.80 -2.36 0.39
N ALA A 281 -8.03 -1.60 -0.38
CA ALA A 281 -6.58 -1.54 -0.26
C ALA A 281 -6.16 -0.98 1.12
N LEU A 282 -6.87 0.05 1.60
CA LEU A 282 -6.68 0.58 2.96
C LEU A 282 -6.96 -0.49 4.01
N ALA A 283 -8.08 -1.23 3.89
CA ALA A 283 -8.37 -2.34 4.80
C ALA A 283 -7.30 -3.44 4.77
N GLU A 284 -6.80 -3.78 3.58
CA GLU A 284 -5.72 -4.74 3.42
C GLU A 284 -4.46 -4.26 4.13
N ALA A 285 -4.04 -3.00 3.91
CA ALA A 285 -2.85 -2.42 4.52
C ALA A 285 -2.94 -2.30 6.06
N LEU A 286 -4.14 -1.99 6.59
CA LEU A 286 -4.34 -1.81 8.02
C LEU A 286 -4.36 -3.12 8.79
N PHE A 287 -4.98 -4.17 8.23
CA PHE A 287 -5.31 -5.38 8.99
C PHE A 287 -4.46 -6.61 8.68
N PHE A 288 -3.83 -6.67 7.51
CA PHE A 288 -3.04 -7.81 7.06
C PHE A 288 -1.56 -7.44 6.95
#